data_AF-A0A9N9NV45-F1
#
_entry.id   AF-A0A9N9NV45-F1
#
_cell.length_a   1.000
_cell.length_b   1.000
_cell.length_c   1.000
_cell.angle_alpha   90.00
_cell.angle_beta   90.00
_cell.angle_gamma   90.00
#
_symmetry.space_group_name_H-M   'P 1'
#
loop_
_entity.id
_entity.type
_entity.pdbx_description
1 polymer ?
#
loop_
_entity_poly.entity_id
_entity_poly.type
_entity_poly.pdbx_seq_one_letter_code
_entity_poly.pdbx_strand_id
1 'polypeptide(L)'
;ALDLAPNKRIVLRDPRDDARLAILTIQDIYRPNKIEEAIKVFGDNDLAHPSVKYLHNHVKEYYMGGNVEAIQAPTHYDYISHRYTPAELRAHFKKLNWTRVVAFQTRNPMHRAHRELTVRAARIRQANVLIHPVVGLTKPGDIDHYTRVRVYQAIMPKYPNGMATLSLLPLAMRMGGPREALWHAIIRKNFGATHFIIGRDHAGPGKNSKGVDFYGPYDAQVLVGKYKDELQIEVVPFQMMTYLPDSDEYMPIDEIPKGTQTLNISGTELRRRLRSGLQIPEWFSYPEVVKVLRDTHPPRSKQGFTLFFTGYYNSGKDLIAKALQVILNQQDQNIARIGFVSGELTKAGSAVIAAPIAPYADARAHRAQSGEIKGFTGIDDPYEIPTDADIVVDPSKQ
;
A
#
# COMPACT_ATOMS: atom_id res chain seq x y z
N ALA A 1 0.96 -2.94 -36.46
CA ALA A 1 0.56 -3.88 -35.38
C ALA A 1 1.59 -5.00 -35.29
N LEU A 2 1.82 -5.60 -34.12
CA LEU A 2 2.88 -6.60 -33.90
C LEU A 2 2.57 -8.00 -34.47
N ASP A 3 1.41 -8.21 -35.09
CA ASP A 3 0.99 -9.48 -35.73
C ASP A 3 1.30 -10.72 -34.86
N LEU A 4 0.67 -10.78 -33.70
CA LEU A 4 1.00 -11.71 -32.62
C LEU A 4 0.43 -13.11 -32.93
N ALA A 5 1.28 -14.14 -32.91
CA ALA A 5 0.92 -15.52 -33.21
C ALA A 5 1.83 -16.52 -32.47
N PRO A 6 1.42 -17.79 -32.30
CA PRO A 6 2.28 -18.85 -31.78
C PRO A 6 3.64 -18.94 -32.51
N ASN A 7 4.68 -19.33 -31.78
CA ASN A 7 6.09 -19.36 -32.17
C ASN A 7 6.74 -17.99 -32.45
N LYS A 8 5.98 -16.89 -32.45
CA LYS A 8 6.56 -15.55 -32.58
C LYS A 8 7.31 -15.18 -31.30
N ARG A 9 8.45 -14.51 -31.48
CA ARG A 9 9.27 -13.99 -30.39
C ARG A 9 9.03 -12.50 -30.22
N ILE A 10 8.69 -12.07 -29.01
CA ILE A 10 8.49 -10.66 -28.68
C ILE A 10 9.39 -10.24 -27.53
N VAL A 11 9.80 -8.97 -27.53
CA VAL A 11 10.61 -8.39 -26.46
C VAL A 11 9.68 -7.78 -25.41
N LEU A 12 9.85 -8.20 -24.15
CA LEU A 12 9.22 -7.57 -22.99
C LEU A 12 10.10 -6.39 -22.55
N ARG A 13 9.53 -5.19 -22.58
CA ARG A 13 10.20 -3.95 -22.18
C ARG A 13 9.71 -3.45 -20.84
N ASP A 14 10.60 -2.81 -20.10
CA ASP A 14 10.28 -2.10 -18.89
C ASP A 14 9.65 -0.74 -19.23
N PRO A 15 8.43 -0.42 -18.74
CA PRO A 15 7.80 0.86 -19.03
C PRO A 15 8.48 2.06 -18.32
N ARG A 16 9.41 1.82 -17.39
CA ARG A 16 10.07 2.87 -16.61
C ARG A 16 11.26 3.50 -17.33
N ASP A 17 12.00 2.69 -18.09
CA ASP A 17 13.26 3.08 -18.73
C ASP A 17 13.46 2.45 -20.14
N ASP A 18 12.42 1.82 -20.69
CA ASP A 18 12.43 1.11 -21.98
C ASP A 18 13.45 -0.05 -22.09
N ALA A 19 14.04 -0.48 -20.98
CA ALA A 19 15.00 -1.57 -20.95
C ALA A 19 14.36 -2.87 -21.45
N ARG A 20 15.11 -3.63 -22.27
CA ARG A 20 14.70 -4.95 -22.75
C ARG A 20 14.94 -5.97 -21.64
N LEU A 21 13.89 -6.53 -21.07
CA LEU A 21 13.98 -7.42 -19.91
C LEU A 21 14.11 -8.88 -20.32
N ALA A 22 13.30 -9.30 -21.29
CA ALA A 22 13.21 -10.70 -21.71
C ALA A 22 12.67 -10.84 -23.13
N ILE A 23 12.85 -12.04 -23.69
CA ILE A 23 12.18 -12.49 -24.90
C ILE A 23 11.11 -13.51 -24.50
N LEU A 24 9.86 -13.29 -24.92
CA LEU A 24 8.78 -14.26 -24.80
C LEU A 24 8.60 -14.97 -26.13
N THR A 25 8.70 -16.30 -26.13
CA THR A 25 8.32 -17.13 -27.27
C THR A 25 6.88 -17.60 -27.07
N ILE A 26 5.96 -17.05 -27.89
CA ILE A 26 4.52 -17.25 -27.74
C ILE A 26 4.16 -18.73 -28.01
N GLN A 27 3.39 -19.33 -27.11
CA GLN A 27 2.83 -20.67 -27.27
C GLN A 27 1.34 -20.60 -27.63
N ASP A 28 0.59 -19.79 -26.91
CA ASP A 28 -0.84 -19.60 -27.13
C ASP A 28 -1.26 -18.13 -26.91
N ILE A 29 -2.43 -17.81 -27.47
CA ILE A 29 -3.13 -16.56 -27.23
C ILE A 29 -4.58 -16.94 -27.01
N TYR A 30 -5.09 -16.74 -25.79
CA TYR A 30 -6.44 -17.16 -25.42
C TYR A 30 -7.17 -16.06 -24.66
N ARG A 31 -8.50 -16.07 -24.77
CA ARG A 31 -9.38 -15.16 -24.04
C ARG A 31 -9.86 -15.88 -22.76
N PRO A 32 -9.37 -15.50 -21.57
CA PRO A 32 -9.80 -16.13 -20.33
C PRO A 32 -11.24 -15.75 -19.97
N ASN A 33 -11.93 -16.67 -19.28
CA ASN A 33 -13.15 -16.32 -18.56
C ASN A 33 -12.79 -15.62 -17.24
N LYS A 34 -12.76 -14.29 -17.25
CA LYS A 34 -12.38 -13.48 -16.09
C LYS A 34 -13.28 -13.67 -14.87
N ILE A 35 -14.57 -14.00 -15.07
CA ILE A 35 -15.51 -14.26 -13.97
C ILE A 35 -15.12 -15.58 -13.29
N GLU A 36 -14.84 -16.61 -14.08
CA GLU A 36 -14.41 -17.91 -13.56
C GLU A 36 -13.06 -17.82 -12.85
N GLU A 37 -12.11 -17.05 -13.40
CA GLU A 37 -10.83 -16.77 -12.74
C GLU A 37 -11.05 -16.06 -11.40
N ALA A 38 -11.89 -15.02 -11.37
CA ALA A 38 -12.18 -14.30 -10.13
C ALA A 38 -12.72 -15.22 -9.04
N ILE A 39 -13.74 -16.03 -9.37
CA ILE A 39 -14.37 -16.95 -8.41
C ILE A 39 -13.38 -18.05 -7.98
N LYS A 40 -12.71 -18.71 -8.93
CA LYS A 40 -11.86 -19.87 -8.61
C LYS A 40 -10.56 -19.47 -7.93
N VAL A 41 -9.99 -18.30 -8.25
CA VAL A 41 -8.69 -17.85 -7.74
C VAL A 41 -8.84 -16.94 -6.52
N PHE A 42 -9.78 -15.99 -6.55
CA PHE A 42 -9.97 -14.99 -5.48
C PHE A 42 -11.19 -15.28 -4.59
N GLY A 43 -11.99 -16.31 -4.90
CA GLY A 43 -13.10 -16.77 -4.07
C GLY A 43 -14.46 -16.14 -4.40
N ASP A 44 -14.46 -14.96 -5.03
CA ASP A 44 -15.67 -14.22 -5.42
C ASP A 44 -15.37 -13.32 -6.63
N ASN A 45 -16.43 -12.85 -7.32
CA ASN A 45 -16.35 -11.86 -8.39
C ASN A 45 -16.72 -10.44 -7.91
N ASP A 46 -16.58 -10.15 -6.61
CA ASP A 46 -16.83 -8.83 -6.02
C ASP A 46 -15.69 -7.84 -6.34
N LEU A 47 -16.03 -6.70 -6.95
CA LEU A 47 -15.10 -5.61 -7.29
C LEU A 47 -14.51 -4.89 -6.06
N ALA A 48 -15.03 -5.14 -4.85
CA ALA A 48 -14.37 -4.72 -3.61
C ALA A 48 -13.05 -5.48 -3.38
N HIS A 49 -12.86 -6.66 -3.98
CA HIS A 49 -11.59 -7.39 -3.92
C HIS A 49 -10.56 -6.72 -4.85
N PRO A 50 -9.38 -6.29 -4.34
CA PRO A 50 -8.42 -5.52 -5.13
C PRO A 50 -8.00 -6.18 -6.45
N SER A 51 -7.75 -7.49 -6.44
CA SER A 51 -7.38 -8.22 -7.68
C SER A 51 -8.53 -8.49 -8.62
N VAL A 52 -9.77 -8.60 -8.12
CA VAL A 52 -10.94 -8.77 -9.00
C VAL A 52 -11.19 -7.44 -9.71
N LYS A 53 -11.11 -6.33 -8.98
CA LYS A 53 -11.13 -4.98 -9.58
C LYS A 53 -10.03 -4.81 -10.62
N TYR A 54 -8.80 -5.26 -10.32
CA TYR A 54 -7.69 -5.19 -11.26
C TYR A 54 -7.92 -6.04 -12.52
N LEU A 55 -8.44 -7.27 -12.35
CA LEU A 55 -8.75 -8.20 -13.43
C LEU A 55 -9.80 -7.64 -14.41
N HIS A 56 -10.83 -6.95 -13.90
CA HIS A 56 -11.85 -6.35 -14.75
C HIS A 56 -11.44 -5.01 -15.36
N ASN A 57 -10.76 -4.16 -14.60
CA ASN A 57 -10.55 -2.77 -15.01
C ASN A 57 -9.21 -2.50 -15.71
N HIS A 58 -8.19 -3.34 -15.47
CA HIS A 58 -6.83 -3.08 -15.97
C HIS A 58 -6.30 -4.19 -16.88
N VAL A 59 -6.55 -5.45 -16.53
CA VAL A 59 -6.10 -6.58 -17.32
C VAL A 59 -6.80 -6.56 -18.69
N LYS A 60 -6.04 -6.81 -19.76
CA LYS A 60 -6.55 -6.80 -21.14
C LYS A 60 -7.40 -8.04 -21.44
N GLU A 61 -7.93 -8.13 -22.66
CA GLU A 61 -8.88 -9.17 -23.05
C GLU A 61 -8.22 -10.55 -23.24
N TYR A 62 -6.95 -10.60 -23.63
CA TYR A 62 -6.24 -11.85 -23.96
C TYR A 62 -5.06 -12.10 -23.03
N TYR A 63 -4.82 -13.37 -22.73
CA TYR A 63 -3.59 -13.88 -22.14
C TYR A 63 -2.71 -14.49 -23.22
N MET A 64 -1.41 -14.45 -22.96
CA MET A 64 -0.38 -14.96 -23.85
C MET A 64 0.55 -15.84 -23.05
N GLY A 65 0.44 -17.16 -23.22
CA GLY A 65 1.34 -18.14 -22.64
C GLY A 65 2.60 -18.28 -23.49
N GLY A 66 3.71 -18.58 -22.84
CA GLY A 66 4.98 -18.76 -23.53
C GLY A 66 6.17 -18.89 -22.60
N ASN A 67 7.28 -19.39 -23.15
CA ASN A 67 8.54 -19.49 -22.44
C ASN A 67 9.25 -18.13 -22.45
N VAL A 68 9.89 -17.80 -21.32
CA VAL A 68 10.60 -16.52 -21.13
C VAL A 68 12.11 -16.78 -21.10
N GLU A 69 12.85 -16.08 -21.95
CA GLU A 69 14.31 -16.04 -21.95
C GLU A 69 14.77 -14.69 -21.38
N ALA A 70 15.51 -14.72 -20.26
CA ALA A 70 15.95 -13.50 -19.59
C ALA A 70 17.08 -12.80 -20.38
N ILE A 71 16.96 -11.48 -20.54
CA ILE A 71 18.05 -10.61 -21.03
C ILE A 71 18.73 -9.95 -19.83
N GLN A 72 17.95 -9.30 -18.97
CA GLN A 72 18.42 -8.66 -17.74
C GLN A 72 17.28 -8.52 -16.73
N ALA A 73 17.63 -8.36 -15.46
CA ALA A 73 16.66 -8.05 -14.41
C ALA A 73 16.17 -6.59 -14.52
N PRO A 74 14.95 -6.28 -14.05
CA PRO A 74 14.50 -4.90 -13.93
C PRO A 74 15.42 -4.07 -13.05
N THR A 75 15.75 -2.86 -13.50
CA THR A 75 16.61 -1.94 -12.74
C THR A 75 15.87 -1.42 -11.51
N HIS A 76 16.58 -1.37 -10.38
CA HIS A 76 16.13 -0.76 -9.13
C HIS A 76 17.22 0.16 -8.59
N TYR A 77 16.85 1.39 -8.22
CA TYR A 77 17.78 2.39 -7.67
C TYR A 77 17.65 2.52 -6.14
N ASP A 78 16.57 1.97 -5.57
CA ASP A 78 16.27 2.03 -4.14
C ASP A 78 16.68 0.74 -3.42
N TYR A 79 17.36 0.88 -2.29
CA TYR A 79 17.67 -0.21 -1.36
C TYR A 79 18.36 -1.44 -1.99
N ILE A 80 19.24 -1.21 -2.96
CA ILE A 80 19.92 -2.26 -3.73
C ILE A 80 20.55 -3.32 -2.81
N SER A 81 21.22 -2.89 -1.73
CA SER A 81 21.85 -3.78 -0.75
C SER A 81 20.91 -4.69 0.03
N HIS A 82 19.59 -4.45 -0.05
CA HIS A 82 18.57 -5.25 0.60
C HIS A 82 17.73 -6.05 -0.40
N ARG A 83 17.95 -5.91 -1.71
CA ARG A 83 17.22 -6.65 -2.75
C ARG A 83 18.04 -7.86 -3.16
N TYR A 84 17.77 -9.00 -2.52
CA TYR A 84 18.44 -10.25 -2.86
C TYR A 84 17.63 -11.04 -3.90
N THR A 85 18.32 -11.66 -4.84
CA THR A 85 17.78 -12.79 -5.61
C THR A 85 17.74 -14.05 -4.75
N PRO A 86 16.98 -15.10 -5.15
CA PRO A 86 17.01 -16.38 -4.46
C PRO A 86 18.42 -16.97 -4.31
N ALA A 87 19.27 -16.83 -5.33
CA ALA A 87 20.64 -17.34 -5.31
C ALA A 87 21.52 -16.58 -4.31
N GLU A 88 21.46 -15.25 -4.32
CA GLU A 88 22.23 -14.40 -3.40
C GLU A 88 21.79 -14.60 -1.94
N LEU A 89 20.48 -14.73 -1.69
CA LEU A 89 19.99 -14.92 -0.32
C LEU A 89 20.39 -16.29 0.24
N ARG A 90 20.37 -17.34 -0.58
CA ARG A 90 20.91 -18.67 -0.20
C ARG A 90 22.41 -18.62 0.08
N ALA A 91 23.17 -17.92 -0.75
CA ALA A 91 24.60 -17.72 -0.52
C ALA A 91 24.86 -16.92 0.77
N HIS A 92 24.02 -15.92 1.06
CA HIS A 92 24.08 -15.15 2.30
C HIS A 92 23.81 -16.03 3.53
N PHE A 93 22.77 -16.87 3.50
CA PHE A 93 22.52 -17.83 4.58
C PHE A 93 23.70 -18.79 4.79
N LYS A 94 24.28 -19.31 3.71
CA LYS A 94 25.48 -20.15 3.79
C LYS A 94 26.67 -19.41 4.43
N LYS A 95 26.89 -18.15 4.07
CA LYS A 95 27.95 -17.30 4.65
C LYS A 95 27.77 -17.08 6.16
N LEU A 96 26.53 -16.96 6.62
CA LEU A 96 26.19 -16.83 8.05
C LEU A 96 26.09 -18.18 8.77
N ASN A 97 26.33 -19.30 8.08
CA ASN A 97 26.11 -20.66 8.59
C ASN A 97 24.67 -20.91 9.07
N TRP A 98 23.69 -20.29 8.42
CA TRP A 98 22.27 -20.48 8.72
C TRP A 98 21.73 -21.70 7.97
N THR A 99 21.31 -22.70 8.73
CA THR A 99 20.67 -23.93 8.20
C THR A 99 19.15 -23.91 8.32
N ARG A 100 18.64 -23.23 9.37
CA ARG A 100 17.21 -23.08 9.66
C ARG A 100 16.86 -21.59 9.64
N VAL A 101 15.95 -21.23 8.74
CA VAL A 101 15.47 -19.86 8.54
C VAL A 101 13.96 -19.83 8.52
N VAL A 102 13.36 -19.01 9.38
CA VAL A 102 11.93 -18.70 9.40
C VAL A 102 11.66 -17.37 8.71
N ALA A 103 10.88 -17.40 7.64
CA ALA A 103 10.53 -16.21 6.87
C ALA A 103 9.23 -15.56 7.36
N PHE A 104 9.27 -14.24 7.48
CA PHE A 104 8.12 -13.40 7.82
C PHE A 104 7.72 -12.54 6.62
N GLN A 105 6.51 -12.78 6.11
CA GLN A 105 5.85 -11.95 5.10
C GLN A 105 5.25 -10.71 5.75
N THR A 106 5.43 -9.54 5.16
CA THR A 106 4.63 -8.37 5.52
C THR A 106 4.53 -7.36 4.38
N ARG A 107 3.41 -6.63 4.36
CA ARG A 107 3.17 -5.42 3.57
C ARG A 107 2.88 -4.19 4.43
N ASN A 108 2.93 -4.36 5.76
CA ASN A 108 2.65 -3.33 6.75
C ASN A 108 3.92 -2.98 7.56
N PRO A 109 3.97 -1.80 8.20
CA PRO A 109 4.96 -1.52 9.24
C PRO A 109 4.97 -2.63 10.31
N MET A 110 6.16 -2.95 10.81
CA MET A 110 6.31 -3.86 11.95
C MET A 110 6.26 -3.07 13.26
N HIS A 111 5.71 -3.70 14.28
CA HIS A 111 5.48 -3.17 15.62
C HIS A 111 5.93 -4.22 16.65
N ARG A 112 5.77 -3.96 17.96
CA ARG A 112 6.27 -4.89 18.99
C ARG A 112 5.69 -6.29 18.86
N ALA A 113 4.38 -6.41 18.67
CA ALA A 113 3.72 -7.69 18.45
C ALA A 113 4.35 -8.52 17.31
N HIS A 114 4.75 -7.87 16.22
CA HIS A 114 5.40 -8.53 15.08
C HIS A 114 6.83 -8.98 15.41
N ARG A 115 7.57 -8.18 16.17
CA ARG A 115 8.92 -8.54 16.65
C ARG A 115 8.84 -9.73 17.61
N GLU A 116 7.92 -9.69 18.59
CA GLU A 116 7.75 -10.81 19.53
C GLU A 116 7.33 -12.09 18.80
N LEU A 117 6.41 -11.99 17.84
CA LEU A 117 5.98 -13.12 17.03
C LEU A 117 7.16 -13.80 16.32
N THR A 118 7.99 -13.02 15.62
CA THR A 118 9.10 -13.56 14.84
C THR A 118 10.23 -14.09 15.73
N VAL A 119 10.53 -13.44 16.86
CA VAL A 119 11.49 -13.95 17.86
C VAL A 119 10.98 -15.26 18.47
N ARG A 120 9.69 -15.35 18.80
CA ARG A 120 9.07 -16.58 19.30
C ARG A 120 9.15 -17.71 18.28
N ALA A 121 8.86 -17.42 17.01
CA ALA A 121 8.99 -18.39 15.91
C ALA A 121 10.40 -18.95 15.79
N ALA A 122 11.40 -18.05 15.83
CA ALA A 122 12.80 -18.40 15.80
C ALA A 122 13.22 -19.29 16.98
N ARG A 123 12.79 -18.95 18.20
CA ARG A 123 13.10 -19.73 19.39
C ARG A 123 12.49 -21.13 19.35
N ILE A 124 11.19 -21.24 19.06
CA ILE A 124 10.48 -22.53 19.00
C ILE A 124 11.08 -23.45 17.93
N ARG A 125 11.45 -22.89 16.77
CA ARG A 125 11.97 -23.66 15.65
C ARG A 125 13.49 -23.74 15.61
N GLN A 126 14.19 -23.17 16.60
CA GLN A 126 15.65 -23.04 16.61
C GLN A 126 16.19 -22.57 15.26
N ALA A 127 15.64 -21.46 14.77
CA ALA A 127 15.87 -20.91 13.45
C ALA A 127 16.25 -19.43 13.52
N ASN A 128 16.95 -18.94 12.50
CA ASN A 128 17.19 -17.51 12.31
C ASN A 128 15.99 -16.88 11.58
N VAL A 129 15.86 -15.55 11.67
CA VAL A 129 14.72 -14.81 11.13
C VAL A 129 15.08 -14.16 9.79
N LEU A 130 14.25 -14.40 8.79
CA LEU A 130 14.23 -13.61 7.56
C LEU A 130 13.01 -12.68 7.59
N ILE A 131 13.26 -11.38 7.78
CA ILE A 131 12.25 -10.35 7.55
C ILE A 131 12.18 -10.10 6.05
N HIS A 132 11.10 -10.55 5.42
CA HIS A 132 10.98 -10.60 3.95
C HIS A 132 9.81 -9.74 3.43
N PRO A 133 9.80 -8.41 3.65
CA PRO A 133 8.68 -7.56 3.29
C PRO A 133 8.52 -7.42 1.77
N VAL A 134 7.28 -7.22 1.34
CA VAL A 134 6.97 -6.92 -0.06
C VAL A 134 7.19 -5.44 -0.35
N VAL A 135 7.92 -5.15 -1.43
CA VAL A 135 8.18 -3.78 -1.93
C VAL A 135 7.72 -3.57 -3.38
N GLY A 136 7.05 -4.56 -3.97
CA GLY A 136 6.27 -4.36 -5.20
C GLY A 136 4.87 -3.86 -4.89
N LEU A 137 3.89 -4.24 -5.72
CA LEU A 137 2.49 -3.84 -5.53
C LEU A 137 1.89 -4.54 -4.29
N THR A 138 1.24 -3.76 -3.43
CA THR A 138 0.54 -4.23 -2.21
C THR A 138 -0.94 -3.83 -2.26
N LYS A 139 -1.65 -3.84 -1.12
CA LYS A 139 -3.05 -3.40 -1.07
C LYS A 139 -3.13 -1.89 -1.31
N PRO A 140 -4.08 -1.39 -2.14
CA PRO A 140 -4.35 0.04 -2.26
C PRO A 140 -4.61 0.68 -0.88
N GLY A 141 -3.96 1.81 -0.62
CA GLY A 141 -4.05 2.54 0.67
C GLY A 141 -3.10 2.03 1.76
N ASP A 142 -2.25 1.04 1.47
CA ASP A 142 -1.12 0.72 2.35
C ASP A 142 -0.08 1.84 2.36
N ILE A 143 0.69 1.91 3.44
CA ILE A 143 1.84 2.81 3.56
C ILE A 143 2.87 2.46 2.47
N ASP A 144 3.44 3.48 1.84
CA ASP A 144 4.42 3.33 0.76
C ASP A 144 5.63 2.50 1.22
N HIS A 145 6.30 1.84 0.27
CA HIS A 145 7.38 0.93 0.62
C HIS A 145 8.62 1.66 1.14
N TYR A 146 8.87 2.93 0.79
CA TYR A 146 10.03 3.65 1.32
C TYR A 146 9.89 3.86 2.83
N THR A 147 8.72 4.31 3.27
CA THR A 147 8.40 4.45 4.69
C THR A 147 8.47 3.12 5.41
N ARG A 148 7.91 2.06 4.82
CA ARG A 148 7.95 0.72 5.41
C ARG A 148 9.38 0.19 5.52
N VAL A 149 10.23 0.38 4.51
CA VAL A 149 11.64 -0.04 4.57
C VAL A 149 12.39 0.69 5.66
N ARG A 150 12.18 2.01 5.82
CA ARG A 150 12.74 2.76 6.96
C ARG A 150 12.24 2.23 8.31
N VAL A 151 10.98 1.83 8.42
CA VAL A 151 10.44 1.16 9.61
C VAL A 151 11.14 -0.18 9.85
N TYR A 152 11.32 -1.01 8.82
CA TYR A 152 12.00 -2.29 8.97
C TYR A 152 13.46 -2.08 9.41
N GLN A 153 14.16 -1.12 8.83
CA GLN A 153 15.52 -0.76 9.26
C GLN A 153 15.55 -0.27 10.72
N ALA A 154 14.57 0.53 11.14
CA ALA A 154 14.46 1.01 12.52
C ALA A 154 14.14 -0.11 13.54
N ILE A 155 13.45 -1.19 13.12
CA ILE A 155 13.13 -2.31 14.01
C ILE A 155 14.24 -3.37 14.05
N MET A 156 15.12 -3.46 13.04
CA MET A 156 16.20 -4.46 13.00
C MET A 156 17.10 -4.46 14.25
N PRO A 157 17.54 -3.31 14.82
CA PRO A 157 18.34 -3.27 16.04
C PRO A 157 17.62 -3.81 17.30
N LYS A 158 16.30 -4.05 17.23
CA LYS A 158 15.52 -4.61 18.34
C LYS A 158 15.56 -6.14 18.36
N TYR A 159 16.18 -6.79 17.38
CA TYR A 159 16.48 -8.22 17.41
C TYR A 159 17.84 -8.46 18.08
N PRO A 160 18.04 -9.62 18.75
CA PRO A 160 19.37 -10.05 19.17
C PRO A 160 20.36 -10.04 17.99
N ASN A 161 21.60 -9.60 18.25
CA ASN A 161 22.63 -9.49 17.22
C ASN A 161 22.82 -10.82 16.47
N GLY A 162 22.77 -10.75 15.14
CA GLY A 162 22.95 -11.92 14.27
C GLY A 162 21.73 -12.85 14.17
N MET A 163 20.60 -12.56 14.82
CA MET A 163 19.39 -13.41 14.76
C MET A 163 18.56 -13.19 13.49
N ALA A 164 18.58 -11.98 12.93
CA ALA A 164 17.64 -11.58 11.88
C ALA A 164 18.33 -10.86 10.71
N THR A 165 17.85 -11.14 9.48
CA THR A 165 18.26 -10.45 8.24
C THR A 165 17.04 -9.86 7.55
N LEU A 166 17.21 -8.68 6.95
CA LEU A 166 16.20 -8.01 6.13
C LEU A 166 16.51 -8.22 4.63
N SER A 167 15.54 -8.73 3.89
CA SER A 167 15.58 -8.85 2.42
C SER A 167 14.27 -8.35 1.83
N LEU A 168 14.32 -7.52 0.78
CA LEU A 168 13.14 -6.95 0.13
C LEU A 168 12.67 -7.86 -1.01
N LEU A 169 11.38 -8.18 -1.01
CA LEU A 169 10.76 -9.00 -2.04
C LEU A 169 10.02 -8.12 -3.06
N PRO A 170 10.44 -8.03 -4.33
CA PRO A 170 9.73 -7.29 -5.37
C PRO A 170 8.49 -8.04 -5.90
N LEU A 171 7.69 -8.60 -5.00
CA LEU A 171 6.44 -9.30 -5.32
C LEU A 171 5.33 -8.28 -5.59
N ALA A 172 4.49 -8.54 -6.59
CA ALA A 172 3.18 -7.91 -6.70
C ALA A 172 2.14 -8.81 -6.04
N MET A 173 1.64 -8.41 -4.88
CA MET A 173 0.60 -9.15 -4.16
C MET A 173 -0.73 -9.07 -4.90
N ARG A 174 -1.55 -10.11 -4.75
CA ARG A 174 -2.92 -10.18 -5.29
C ARG A 174 -3.98 -10.05 -4.20
N MET A 175 -3.58 -9.99 -2.94
CA MET A 175 -4.51 -10.10 -1.82
C MET A 175 -5.40 -11.35 -1.91
N GLY A 176 -4.90 -12.43 -2.50
CA GLY A 176 -5.65 -13.67 -2.76
C GLY A 176 -5.68 -14.64 -1.58
N GLY A 177 -5.56 -14.11 -0.35
CA GLY A 177 -5.75 -14.84 0.90
C GLY A 177 -5.09 -16.23 0.91
N PRO A 178 -5.88 -17.33 1.05
CA PRO A 178 -5.35 -18.68 1.12
C PRO A 178 -4.45 -19.09 -0.06
N ARG A 179 -4.87 -18.82 -1.31
CA ARG A 179 -4.06 -19.18 -2.48
C ARG A 179 -2.74 -18.41 -2.52
N GLU A 180 -2.76 -17.17 -2.10
CA GLU A 180 -1.56 -16.35 -2.01
C GLU A 180 -0.65 -16.76 -0.84
N ALA A 181 -1.20 -17.29 0.26
CA ALA A 181 -0.40 -17.90 1.32
C ALA A 181 0.38 -19.14 0.82
N LEU A 182 -0.26 -19.98 0.01
CA LEU A 182 0.39 -21.11 -0.66
C LEU A 182 1.50 -20.64 -1.60
N TRP A 183 1.20 -19.62 -2.41
CA TRP A 183 2.18 -19.01 -3.31
C TRP A 183 3.37 -18.41 -2.56
N HIS A 184 3.11 -17.71 -1.44
CA HIS A 184 4.16 -17.17 -0.58
C HIS A 184 5.06 -18.25 0.01
N ALA A 185 4.52 -19.40 0.43
CA ALA A 185 5.32 -20.51 0.93
C ALA A 185 6.29 -21.02 -0.15
N ILE A 186 5.81 -21.21 -1.38
CA ILE A 186 6.64 -21.61 -2.54
C ILE A 186 7.73 -20.56 -2.82
N ILE A 187 7.38 -19.27 -2.84
CA ILE A 187 8.36 -18.20 -3.04
C ILE A 187 9.43 -18.28 -1.95
N ARG A 188 9.05 -18.38 -0.68
CA ARG A 188 10.01 -18.39 0.44
C ARG A 188 10.90 -19.62 0.43
N LYS A 189 10.35 -20.77 0.06
CA LYS A 189 11.15 -21.98 -0.22
C LYS A 189 12.19 -21.71 -1.29
N ASN A 190 11.79 -21.11 -2.43
CA ASN A 190 12.73 -20.80 -3.51
C ASN A 190 13.86 -19.86 -3.06
N PHE A 191 13.57 -18.92 -2.18
CA PHE A 191 14.53 -18.02 -1.54
C PHE A 191 15.37 -18.66 -0.41
N GLY A 192 15.16 -19.94 -0.10
CA GLY A 192 15.97 -20.69 0.86
C GLY A 192 15.45 -20.69 2.29
N ALA A 193 14.25 -20.20 2.55
CA ALA A 193 13.62 -20.34 3.85
C ALA A 193 13.18 -21.80 4.09
N THR A 194 13.40 -22.28 5.31
CA THR A 194 12.99 -23.61 5.77
C THR A 194 11.64 -23.62 6.46
N HIS A 195 11.26 -22.47 7.02
CA HIS A 195 9.99 -22.27 7.71
C HIS A 195 9.31 -20.99 7.20
N PHE A 196 7.99 -20.95 7.22
CA PHE A 196 7.23 -19.77 6.83
C PHE A 196 6.08 -19.47 7.80
N ILE A 197 6.05 -18.24 8.31
CA ILE A 197 5.00 -17.78 9.20
C ILE A 197 3.73 -17.51 8.41
N ILE A 198 2.61 -18.07 8.86
CA ILE A 198 1.27 -17.75 8.37
C ILE A 198 0.41 -17.33 9.56
N GLY A 199 0.09 -16.03 9.61
CA GLY A 199 -0.74 -15.45 10.67
C GLY A 199 -2.23 -15.47 10.34
N ARG A 200 -3.00 -14.76 11.18
CA ARG A 200 -4.42 -14.47 10.94
C ARG A 200 -4.61 -13.61 9.69
N ASP A 201 -5.60 -13.94 8.86
CA ASP A 201 -6.00 -13.20 7.65
C ASP A 201 -4.83 -12.96 6.69
N HIS A 202 -3.99 -13.99 6.52
CA HIS A 202 -2.76 -13.89 5.73
C HIS A 202 -3.05 -13.56 4.27
N ALA A 203 -2.48 -12.45 3.79
CA ALA A 203 -2.73 -11.90 2.46
C ALA A 203 -4.22 -11.60 2.17
N GLY A 204 -5.06 -11.42 3.19
CA GLY A 204 -6.45 -11.04 3.04
C GLY A 204 -6.65 -9.54 2.73
N PRO A 205 -7.65 -9.18 1.90
CA PRO A 205 -8.01 -7.80 1.64
C PRO A 205 -8.98 -7.23 2.70
N GLY A 206 -9.45 -8.03 3.65
CA GLY A 206 -10.43 -7.64 4.66
C GLY A 206 -11.86 -7.91 4.16
N LYS A 207 -12.72 -6.89 4.21
CA LYS A 207 -14.16 -7.02 3.97
C LYS A 207 -14.58 -6.73 2.54
N ASN A 208 -15.62 -7.43 2.09
CA ASN A 208 -16.30 -7.27 0.81
C ASN A 208 -17.33 -6.12 0.83
N SER A 209 -18.03 -5.92 -0.29
CA SER A 209 -19.04 -4.87 -0.45
C SER A 209 -20.21 -4.95 0.54
N LYS A 210 -20.45 -6.13 1.12
CA LYS A 210 -21.52 -6.40 2.11
C LYS A 210 -21.01 -6.32 3.57
N GLY A 211 -19.75 -5.96 3.79
CA GLY A 211 -19.15 -5.86 5.12
C GLY A 211 -18.72 -7.19 5.75
N VAL A 212 -18.70 -8.28 4.97
CA VAL A 212 -18.26 -9.62 5.37
C VAL A 212 -16.81 -9.83 4.95
N ASP A 213 -16.00 -10.51 5.77
CA ASP A 213 -14.61 -10.81 5.42
C ASP A 213 -14.54 -11.70 4.15
N PHE A 214 -13.62 -11.39 3.24
CA PHE A 214 -13.42 -12.17 2.00
C PHE A 214 -12.95 -13.59 2.27
N TYR A 215 -12.17 -13.78 3.33
CA TYR A 215 -11.64 -15.06 3.77
C TYR A 215 -11.81 -15.17 5.28
N GLY A 216 -12.01 -16.40 5.76
CA GLY A 216 -11.95 -16.68 7.18
C GLY A 216 -10.56 -16.39 7.74
N PRO A 217 -10.45 -16.04 9.04
CA PRO A 217 -9.21 -15.61 9.67
C PRO A 217 -8.08 -16.63 9.60
N TYR A 218 -8.37 -17.92 9.41
CA TYR A 218 -7.37 -19.00 9.39
C TYR A 218 -7.43 -19.86 8.12
N ASP A 219 -8.21 -19.47 7.11
CA ASP A 219 -8.37 -20.23 5.86
C ASP A 219 -7.03 -20.44 5.14
N ALA A 220 -6.12 -19.46 5.26
CA ALA A 220 -4.77 -19.57 4.74
C ALA A 220 -3.95 -20.67 5.43
N GLN A 221 -4.07 -20.81 6.75
CA GLN A 221 -3.39 -21.88 7.48
C GLN A 221 -3.96 -23.25 7.09
N VAL A 222 -5.27 -23.35 6.96
CA VAL A 222 -5.96 -24.58 6.53
C VAL A 222 -5.51 -24.99 5.13
N LEU A 223 -5.54 -24.08 4.16
CA LEU A 223 -5.18 -24.41 2.78
C LEU A 223 -3.71 -24.80 2.66
N VAL A 224 -2.79 -24.06 3.27
CA VAL A 224 -1.37 -24.42 3.19
C VAL A 224 -1.09 -25.72 3.96
N GLY A 225 -1.79 -25.97 5.07
CA GLY A 225 -1.73 -27.23 5.80
C GLY A 225 -2.07 -28.45 4.94
N LYS A 226 -3.03 -28.32 4.01
CA LYS A 226 -3.40 -29.39 3.05
C LYS A 226 -2.23 -29.80 2.13
N TYR A 227 -1.34 -28.87 1.79
CA TYR A 227 -0.22 -29.11 0.88
C TYR A 227 1.13 -29.24 1.60
N LYS A 228 1.14 -29.42 2.92
CA LYS A 228 2.36 -29.44 3.74
C LYS A 228 3.43 -30.42 3.21
N ASP A 229 3.01 -31.60 2.80
CA ASP A 229 3.91 -32.67 2.36
C ASP A 229 4.53 -32.38 0.98
N GLU A 230 3.79 -31.70 0.09
CA GLU A 230 4.26 -31.30 -1.24
C GLU A 230 5.16 -30.04 -1.19
N LEU A 231 4.88 -29.15 -0.25
CA LEU A 231 5.54 -27.85 -0.17
C LEU A 231 7.01 -27.97 0.22
N GLN A 232 7.39 -28.94 1.05
CA GLN A 232 8.76 -29.07 1.59
C GLN A 232 9.27 -27.77 2.24
N ILE A 233 8.38 -27.03 2.89
CA ILE A 233 8.66 -25.89 3.76
C ILE A 233 7.73 -25.98 4.97
N GLU A 234 8.27 -25.82 6.17
CA GLU A 234 7.48 -25.99 7.39
C GLU A 234 6.68 -24.71 7.69
N VAL A 235 5.36 -24.83 7.73
CA VAL A 235 4.50 -23.70 8.12
C VAL A 235 4.55 -23.53 9.64
N VAL A 236 4.74 -22.29 10.08
CA VAL A 236 4.61 -21.89 11.48
C VAL A 236 3.32 -21.09 11.61
N PRO A 237 2.19 -21.73 11.96
CA PRO A 237 0.94 -21.00 12.17
C PRO A 237 1.11 -20.12 13.41
N PHE A 238 0.61 -18.89 13.32
CA PHE A 238 0.56 -17.98 14.47
C PHE A 238 -0.84 -17.44 14.68
N GLN A 239 -1.23 -17.45 15.95
CA GLN A 239 -2.40 -16.73 16.43
C GLN A 239 -2.06 -15.24 16.62
N MET A 240 -3.11 -14.43 16.78
CA MET A 240 -2.93 -13.01 17.06
C MET A 240 -2.17 -12.82 18.38
N MET A 241 -1.05 -12.10 18.33
CA MET A 241 -0.33 -11.65 19.52
C MET A 241 -1.03 -10.42 20.10
N THR A 242 -1.25 -10.40 21.41
CA THR A 242 -1.83 -9.26 22.14
C THR A 242 -0.96 -8.89 23.34
N TYR A 243 -1.07 -7.65 23.80
CA TYR A 243 -0.29 -7.12 24.91
C TYR A 243 -1.04 -7.33 26.24
N LEU A 244 -0.31 -7.80 27.26
CA LEU A 244 -0.82 -8.02 28.62
C LEU A 244 -0.26 -6.90 29.53
N PRO A 245 -1.10 -5.94 29.96
CA PRO A 245 -0.62 -4.79 30.73
C PRO A 245 -0.03 -5.16 32.09
N ASP A 246 -0.59 -6.18 32.74
CA ASP A 246 -0.23 -6.56 34.11
C ASP A 246 1.18 -7.16 34.19
N SER A 247 1.66 -7.80 33.10
CA SER A 247 2.98 -8.43 33.04
C SER A 247 3.97 -7.73 32.09
N ASP A 248 3.54 -6.73 31.31
CA ASP A 248 4.33 -6.11 30.23
C ASP A 248 4.86 -7.12 29.19
N GLU A 249 4.02 -8.11 28.85
CA GLU A 249 4.37 -9.20 27.93
C GLU A 249 3.41 -9.30 26.73
N TYR A 250 3.81 -10.09 25.73
CA TYR A 250 2.98 -10.39 24.56
C TYR A 250 2.75 -11.89 24.47
N MET A 251 1.50 -12.29 24.35
CA MET A 251 1.12 -13.69 24.22
C MET A 251 0.15 -13.92 23.05
N PRO A 252 0.19 -15.11 22.43
CA PRO A 252 -0.87 -15.59 21.54
C PRO A 252 -2.21 -15.60 22.28
N ILE A 253 -3.27 -15.12 21.64
CA ILE A 253 -4.59 -14.97 22.26
C ILE A 253 -5.18 -16.29 22.81
N ASP A 254 -4.80 -17.43 22.23
CA ASP A 254 -5.22 -18.77 22.62
C ASP A 254 -4.48 -19.32 23.85
N GLU A 255 -3.36 -18.72 24.23
CA GLU A 255 -2.57 -19.10 25.42
C GLU A 255 -2.86 -18.21 26.63
N ILE A 256 -3.70 -17.18 26.48
CA ILE A 256 -4.00 -16.21 27.54
C ILE A 256 -5.06 -16.78 28.49
N PRO A 257 -4.81 -16.78 29.81
CA PRO A 257 -5.81 -17.18 30.79
C PRO A 257 -7.11 -16.38 30.66
N LYS A 258 -8.25 -17.05 30.82
CA LYS A 258 -9.56 -16.38 30.76
C LYS A 258 -9.64 -15.32 31.86
N GLY A 259 -10.06 -14.12 31.48
CA GLY A 259 -10.18 -12.97 32.38
C GLY A 259 -8.94 -12.08 32.48
N THR A 260 -7.81 -12.47 31.87
CA THR A 260 -6.63 -11.61 31.78
C THR A 260 -6.91 -10.39 30.90
N GLN A 261 -6.56 -9.20 31.40
CA GLN A 261 -6.70 -7.97 30.63
C GLN A 261 -5.74 -7.97 29.44
N THR A 262 -6.25 -7.58 28.27
CA THR A 262 -5.42 -7.43 27.07
C THR A 262 -5.66 -6.09 26.40
N LEU A 263 -4.61 -5.52 25.80
CA LEU A 263 -4.71 -4.31 25.00
C LEU A 263 -4.25 -4.56 23.57
N ASN A 264 -4.96 -3.94 22.63
CA ASN A 264 -4.63 -3.96 21.21
C ASN A 264 -4.97 -2.60 20.58
N ILE A 265 -4.21 -2.19 19.59
CA ILE A 265 -4.51 -1.01 18.76
C ILE A 265 -4.72 -1.49 17.33
N SER A 266 -5.93 -1.27 16.82
CA SER A 266 -6.26 -1.57 15.43
C SER A 266 -5.52 -0.65 14.46
N GLY A 267 -5.37 -1.08 13.21
CA GLY A 267 -4.81 -0.22 12.16
C GLY A 267 -5.60 1.09 11.95
N THR A 268 -6.92 1.07 12.18
CA THR A 268 -7.77 2.27 12.11
C THR A 268 -7.43 3.24 13.25
N GLU A 269 -7.27 2.73 14.47
CA GLU A 269 -6.89 3.56 15.62
C GLU A 269 -5.46 4.10 15.49
N LEU A 270 -4.52 3.29 14.99
CA LEU A 270 -3.15 3.75 14.70
C LEU A 270 -3.16 4.92 13.72
N ARG A 271 -3.90 4.82 12.61
CA ARG A 271 -4.04 5.91 11.63
C ARG A 271 -4.67 7.15 12.25
N ARG A 272 -5.67 6.99 13.13
CA ARG A 272 -6.27 8.11 13.88
C ARG A 272 -5.23 8.81 14.75
N ARG A 273 -4.43 8.06 15.52
CA ARG A 273 -3.36 8.63 16.38
C ARG A 273 -2.25 9.31 15.59
N LEU A 274 -1.86 8.76 14.44
CA LEU A 274 -0.90 9.42 13.54
C LEU A 274 -1.44 10.76 13.05
N ARG A 275 -2.67 10.75 12.49
CA ARG A 275 -3.33 11.94 11.94
C ARG A 275 -3.62 13.02 12.98
N SER A 276 -4.01 12.63 14.18
CA SER A 276 -4.33 13.55 15.27
C SER A 276 -3.12 13.95 16.12
N GLY A 277 -1.92 13.43 15.84
CA GLY A 277 -0.74 13.69 16.66
C GLY A 277 -0.75 13.08 18.06
N LEU A 278 -1.75 12.24 18.38
CA LEU A 278 -1.88 11.61 19.70
C LEU A 278 -0.75 10.63 19.97
N GLN A 279 -0.33 10.50 21.23
CA GLN A 279 0.72 9.57 21.64
C GLN A 279 0.37 8.13 21.22
N ILE A 280 1.35 7.45 20.63
CA ILE A 280 1.27 6.01 20.35
C ILE A 280 2.01 5.33 21.49
N PRO A 281 1.37 4.42 22.26
CA PRO A 281 1.99 3.82 23.42
C PRO A 281 3.24 3.03 23.04
N GLU A 282 4.26 3.08 23.90
CA GLU A 282 5.52 2.38 23.62
C GLU A 282 5.36 0.87 23.61
N TRP A 283 4.42 0.31 24.38
CA TRP A 283 4.04 -1.10 24.29
C TRP A 283 3.41 -1.45 22.93
N PHE A 284 2.84 -0.50 22.20
CA PHE A 284 2.35 -0.81 20.86
C PHE A 284 3.50 -0.89 19.86
N SER A 285 4.34 0.14 19.83
CA SER A 285 5.42 0.27 18.84
C SER A 285 6.62 1.00 19.41
N TYR A 286 7.81 0.65 18.94
CA TYR A 286 9.06 1.31 19.33
C TYR A 286 9.06 2.80 18.96
N PRO A 287 9.65 3.68 19.78
CA PRO A 287 9.71 5.13 19.51
C PRO A 287 10.33 5.48 18.16
N GLU A 288 11.38 4.76 17.74
CA GLU A 288 12.08 5.01 16.47
C GLU A 288 11.20 4.64 15.26
N VAL A 289 10.41 3.58 15.39
CA VAL A 289 9.41 3.19 14.38
C VAL A 289 8.29 4.24 14.30
N VAL A 290 7.78 4.69 15.45
CA VAL A 290 6.73 5.72 15.50
C VAL A 290 7.22 7.03 14.89
N LYS A 291 8.47 7.41 15.14
CA LYS A 291 9.10 8.60 14.54
C LYS A 291 9.07 8.52 13.01
N VAL A 292 9.57 7.43 12.42
CA VAL A 292 9.55 7.23 10.96
C VAL A 292 8.12 7.33 10.38
N LEU A 293 7.14 6.74 11.09
CA LEU A 293 5.74 6.80 10.65
C LEU A 293 5.18 8.23 10.69
N ARG A 294 5.51 9.02 11.73
CA ARG A 294 5.09 10.41 11.84
C ARG A 294 5.77 11.35 10.84
N ASP A 295 7.01 11.08 10.49
CA ASP A 295 7.75 11.87 9.50
C ASP A 295 7.08 11.78 8.11
N THR A 296 6.42 10.65 7.81
CA THR A 296 5.73 10.43 6.54
C THR A 296 4.22 10.70 6.63
N HIS A 297 3.63 10.54 7.81
CA HIS A 297 2.22 10.79 8.08
C HIS A 297 2.10 11.86 9.17
N PRO A 298 2.45 13.13 8.86
CA PRO A 298 2.45 14.19 9.84
C PRO A 298 1.04 14.41 10.41
N PRO A 299 0.91 14.94 11.64
CA PRO A 299 -0.38 15.37 12.17
C PRO A 299 -1.07 16.37 11.25
N ARG A 300 -2.40 16.49 11.31
CA ARG A 300 -3.18 17.47 10.53
C ARG A 300 -2.62 18.89 10.60
N SER A 301 -2.08 19.30 11.76
CA SER A 301 -1.46 20.62 11.96
C SER A 301 -0.18 20.85 11.14
N LYS A 302 0.41 19.79 10.57
CA LYS A 302 1.61 19.83 9.73
C LYS A 302 1.34 19.29 8.30
N GLN A 303 0.09 18.98 7.98
CA GLN A 303 -0.30 18.56 6.64
C GLN A 303 -0.62 19.79 5.80
N GLY A 304 -0.21 19.74 4.53
CA GLY A 304 -0.76 20.63 3.53
C GLY A 304 -2.24 20.37 3.32
N PHE A 305 -2.96 21.36 2.82
CA PHE A 305 -4.35 21.23 2.42
C PHE A 305 -4.63 22.14 1.23
N THR A 306 -5.62 21.79 0.41
CA THR A 306 -6.09 22.64 -0.68
C THR A 306 -7.49 23.16 -0.37
N LEU A 307 -7.67 24.48 -0.40
CA LEU A 307 -8.98 25.12 -0.46
C LEU A 307 -9.32 25.39 -1.93
N PHE A 308 -10.33 24.71 -2.43
CA PHE A 308 -10.78 24.85 -3.81
C PHE A 308 -12.09 25.64 -3.85
N PHE A 309 -12.04 26.84 -4.43
CA PHE A 309 -13.20 27.70 -4.59
C PHE A 309 -13.82 27.51 -5.96
N THR A 310 -15.13 27.37 -6.00
CA THR A 310 -15.93 27.35 -7.22
C THR A 310 -17.16 28.22 -7.04
N GLY A 311 -17.56 28.93 -8.11
CA GLY A 311 -18.68 29.85 -8.09
C GLY A 311 -18.65 30.77 -9.31
N TYR A 312 -19.73 31.51 -9.53
CA TYR A 312 -19.85 32.43 -10.66
C TYR A 312 -18.72 33.46 -10.73
N TYR A 313 -18.56 34.05 -11.91
CA TYR A 313 -17.74 35.24 -12.07
C TYR A 313 -18.19 36.34 -11.10
N ASN A 314 -17.23 37.02 -10.48
CA ASN A 314 -17.48 38.08 -9.50
C ASN A 314 -18.34 37.67 -8.29
N SER A 315 -18.37 36.38 -7.96
CA SER A 315 -19.09 35.85 -6.78
C SER A 315 -18.44 36.21 -5.44
N GLY A 316 -17.38 37.01 -5.43
CA GLY A 316 -16.57 37.30 -4.24
C GLY A 316 -15.53 36.23 -3.90
N LYS A 317 -15.52 35.07 -4.59
CA LYS A 317 -14.55 33.98 -4.36
C LYS A 317 -13.08 34.44 -4.43
N ASP A 318 -12.75 35.38 -5.30
CA ASP A 318 -11.39 35.91 -5.47
C ASP A 318 -10.97 36.81 -4.30
N LEU A 319 -11.92 37.57 -3.73
CA LEU A 319 -11.70 38.38 -2.53
C LEU A 319 -11.55 37.49 -1.30
N ILE A 320 -12.42 36.48 -1.15
CA ILE A 320 -12.33 35.49 -0.07
C ILE A 320 -11.00 34.75 -0.12
N ALA A 321 -10.57 34.31 -1.31
CA ALA A 321 -9.29 33.63 -1.50
C ALA A 321 -8.10 34.51 -1.09
N LYS A 322 -8.09 35.80 -1.47
CA LYS A 322 -7.04 36.75 -1.06
C LYS A 322 -7.05 37.03 0.44
N ALA A 323 -8.24 37.22 1.03
CA ALA A 323 -8.37 37.44 2.48
C ALA A 323 -7.88 36.22 3.27
N LEU A 324 -8.29 35.02 2.87
CA LEU A 324 -7.81 33.78 3.46
C LEU A 324 -6.30 33.59 3.29
N GLN A 325 -5.75 33.96 2.13
CA GLN A 325 -4.29 33.94 1.93
C GLN A 325 -3.57 34.80 2.96
N VAL A 326 -4.07 36.01 3.23
CA VAL A 326 -3.48 36.91 4.23
C VAL A 326 -3.62 36.33 5.64
N ILE A 327 -4.80 35.83 6.02
CA ILE A 327 -5.05 35.24 7.34
C ILE A 327 -4.16 34.01 7.56
N LEU A 328 -4.07 33.13 6.57
CA LEU A 328 -3.22 31.94 6.65
C LEU A 328 -1.74 32.32 6.73
N ASN A 329 -1.26 33.30 5.94
CA ASN A 329 0.12 33.77 6.02
C ASN A 329 0.45 34.47 7.36
N GLN A 330 -0.51 35.11 8.00
CA GLN A 330 -0.35 35.65 9.35
C GLN A 330 -0.21 34.55 10.41
N GLN A 331 -0.75 33.36 10.14
CA GLN A 331 -0.69 32.21 11.04
C GLN A 331 0.48 31.25 10.70
N ASP A 332 0.93 31.14 9.44
CA ASP A 332 2.19 30.54 9.01
C ASP A 332 2.48 30.70 7.49
N GLN A 333 3.75 30.66 7.07
CA GLN A 333 4.20 30.86 5.68
C GLN A 333 4.05 29.59 4.84
N ASN A 334 3.20 29.55 3.78
CA ASN A 334 3.42 28.76 2.53
C ASN A 334 2.13 28.66 1.70
N ILE A 335 2.02 29.39 0.57
CA ILE A 335 0.88 29.28 -0.38
C ILE A 335 1.33 29.31 -1.87
N ALA A 336 0.92 28.32 -2.70
CA ALA A 336 1.12 28.29 -4.17
C ALA A 336 0.07 27.44 -4.97
N ARG A 337 0.03 27.57 -6.32
CA ARG A 337 -1.03 27.26 -7.36
C ARG A 337 -1.29 25.75 -7.69
N ILE A 338 -2.15 25.30 -8.64
CA ILE A 338 -3.65 25.21 -8.67
C ILE A 338 -4.19 23.77 -8.93
N GLY A 339 -3.47 22.82 -9.57
CA GLY A 339 -4.00 21.44 -9.77
C GLY A 339 -3.01 20.33 -9.43
N PHE A 340 -2.19 19.92 -10.41
CA PHE A 340 -1.03 19.05 -10.17
C PHE A 340 -0.09 19.67 -9.13
N VAL A 341 0.19 20.96 -9.32
CA VAL A 341 1.03 21.74 -8.40
C VAL A 341 0.37 21.80 -7.01
N SER A 342 -0.96 21.92 -6.89
CA SER A 342 -1.63 21.87 -5.59
C SER A 342 -1.48 20.52 -4.91
N GLY A 343 -1.59 19.42 -5.66
CA GLY A 343 -1.38 18.06 -5.16
C GLY A 343 0.06 17.84 -4.68
N GLU A 344 1.05 18.25 -5.48
CA GLU A 344 2.46 18.13 -5.10
C GLU A 344 2.85 19.08 -3.95
N LEU A 345 2.32 20.30 -3.91
CA LEU A 345 2.49 21.24 -2.81
C LEU A 345 1.81 20.77 -1.53
N THR A 346 0.60 20.18 -1.63
CA THR A 346 -0.09 19.56 -0.49
C THR A 346 0.74 18.40 0.07
N LYS A 347 1.31 17.56 -0.81
CA LYS A 347 2.26 16.49 -0.41
C LYS A 347 3.54 17.06 0.23
N ALA A 348 4.00 18.23 -0.22
CA ALA A 348 5.14 18.94 0.36
C ALA A 348 4.78 19.70 1.67
N GLY A 349 3.54 19.64 2.14
CA GLY A 349 3.11 20.26 3.39
C GLY A 349 2.58 21.68 3.27
N SER A 350 2.39 22.22 2.06
CA SER A 350 1.90 23.60 1.85
C SER A 350 0.37 23.70 1.94
N ALA A 351 -0.11 24.85 2.41
CA ALA A 351 -1.50 25.24 2.19
C ALA A 351 -1.65 25.77 0.75
N VAL A 352 -2.67 25.36 0.03
CA VAL A 352 -2.89 25.74 -1.36
C VAL A 352 -4.27 26.35 -1.48
N ILE A 353 -4.34 27.60 -1.96
CA ILE A 353 -5.60 28.25 -2.29
C ILE A 353 -5.73 28.28 -3.81
N ALA A 354 -6.75 27.59 -4.32
CA ALA A 354 -7.09 27.57 -5.73
C ALA A 354 -8.48 28.20 -5.92
N ALA A 355 -8.52 29.37 -6.57
CA ALA A 355 -9.76 30.06 -6.90
C ALA A 355 -9.83 30.35 -8.41
N PRO A 356 -9.93 29.32 -9.27
CA PRO A 356 -10.03 29.56 -10.70
C PRO A 356 -11.33 30.33 -11.04
N ILE A 357 -11.19 31.41 -11.82
CA ILE A 357 -11.91 31.71 -13.09
C ILE A 357 -11.22 32.94 -13.74
N ALA A 358 -11.10 32.86 -15.07
CA ALA A 358 -10.34 33.65 -16.06
C ALA A 358 -9.71 35.03 -15.69
N PRO A 359 -8.39 35.24 -15.93
CA PRO A 359 -7.62 36.41 -15.46
C PRO A 359 -7.79 37.74 -16.24
N TYR A 360 -8.79 37.90 -17.11
CA TYR A 360 -8.95 39.14 -17.90
C TYR A 360 -10.44 39.44 -18.17
N ALA A 361 -11.22 39.93 -17.21
CA ALA A 361 -12.69 39.76 -17.27
C ALA A 361 -13.57 41.02 -17.29
N ASP A 362 -13.10 42.20 -16.89
CA ASP A 362 -13.98 43.40 -16.92
C ASP A 362 -14.42 43.77 -18.35
N ALA A 363 -13.52 43.61 -19.33
CA ALA A 363 -13.84 43.79 -20.74
C ALA A 363 -14.65 42.64 -21.37
N ARG A 364 -14.71 41.46 -20.76
CA ARG A 364 -15.38 40.27 -21.34
C ARG A 364 -16.81 40.08 -20.84
N ALA A 365 -17.11 40.42 -19.58
CA ALA A 365 -18.47 40.30 -19.05
C ALA A 365 -19.47 41.21 -19.79
N HIS A 366 -19.09 42.47 -20.06
CA HIS A 366 -19.90 43.39 -20.87
C HIS A 366 -20.10 42.89 -22.32
N ARG A 367 -19.07 42.28 -22.91
CA ARG A 367 -19.11 41.73 -24.27
C ARG A 367 -19.87 40.39 -24.37
N ALA A 368 -19.91 39.61 -23.30
CA ALA A 368 -20.75 38.41 -23.21
C ALA A 368 -22.24 38.79 -23.10
N GLN A 369 -22.58 39.82 -22.33
CA GLN A 369 -23.94 40.36 -22.26
C GLN A 369 -24.42 40.99 -23.59
N SER A 370 -23.51 41.54 -24.40
CA SER A 370 -23.81 42.01 -25.76
C SER A 370 -23.79 40.90 -26.83
N GLY A 371 -23.50 39.65 -26.46
CA GLY A 371 -23.48 38.49 -27.37
C GLY A 371 -22.21 38.34 -28.22
N GLU A 372 -21.18 39.17 -27.99
CA GLU A 372 -19.90 39.13 -28.72
C GLU A 372 -18.95 38.02 -28.23
N ILE A 373 -19.19 37.48 -27.03
CA ILE A 373 -18.44 36.36 -26.46
C ILE A 373 -19.42 35.25 -26.13
N LYS A 374 -19.19 34.08 -26.74
CA LYS A 374 -19.96 32.86 -26.47
C LYS A 374 -19.22 31.96 -25.46
N GLY A 375 -19.96 31.18 -24.69
CA GLY A 375 -19.43 30.24 -23.70
C GLY A 375 -19.05 30.88 -22.37
N PHE A 376 -19.77 31.92 -21.94
CA PHE A 376 -19.55 32.56 -20.64
C PHE A 376 -20.44 31.92 -19.57
N THR A 377 -19.80 31.31 -18.58
CA THR A 377 -20.47 30.61 -17.48
C THR A 377 -21.40 31.53 -16.69
N GLY A 378 -22.70 31.20 -16.65
CA GLY A 378 -23.76 31.99 -16.01
C GLY A 378 -24.49 32.98 -16.93
N ILE A 379 -24.13 33.07 -18.21
CA ILE A 379 -24.87 33.80 -19.25
C ILE A 379 -25.37 32.83 -20.32
N ASP A 380 -24.46 32.17 -21.04
CA ASP A 380 -24.77 31.26 -22.15
C ASP A 380 -24.10 29.88 -22.03
N ASP A 381 -23.27 29.67 -21.00
CA ASP A 381 -22.73 28.38 -20.59
C ASP A 381 -23.21 28.03 -19.17
N PRO A 382 -23.73 26.81 -18.90
CA PRO A 382 -24.28 26.47 -17.59
C PRO A 382 -23.18 26.35 -16.53
N TYR A 383 -23.51 26.73 -15.29
CA TYR A 383 -22.72 26.39 -14.11
C TYR A 383 -23.39 25.23 -13.38
N GLU A 384 -22.75 24.07 -13.35
CA GLU A 384 -23.21 22.96 -12.54
C GLU A 384 -22.93 23.25 -11.07
N ILE A 385 -23.99 23.45 -10.29
CA ILE A 385 -23.89 23.72 -8.86
C ILE A 385 -23.34 22.47 -8.15
N PRO A 386 -22.26 22.57 -7.37
CA PRO A 386 -21.76 21.45 -6.60
C PRO A 386 -22.81 20.94 -5.61
N THR A 387 -23.08 19.63 -5.63
CA THR A 387 -24.06 18.98 -4.74
C THR A 387 -23.44 18.46 -3.44
N ASP A 388 -22.11 18.37 -3.36
CA ASP A 388 -21.37 17.80 -2.22
C ASP A 388 -20.16 18.70 -1.85
N ALA A 389 -20.42 20.00 -1.71
CA ALA A 389 -19.39 20.95 -1.26
C ALA A 389 -19.15 20.81 0.25
N ASP A 390 -17.88 20.74 0.67
CA ASP A 390 -17.51 20.67 2.11
C ASP A 390 -18.06 21.87 2.91
N ILE A 391 -18.09 23.07 2.30
CA ILE A 391 -18.60 24.31 2.88
C ILE A 391 -19.29 25.13 1.77
N VAL A 392 -20.47 25.69 2.07
CA VAL A 392 -21.20 26.63 1.19
C VAL A 392 -21.22 28.01 1.85
N VAL A 393 -20.82 29.04 1.10
CA VAL A 393 -20.78 30.44 1.57
C VAL A 393 -21.56 31.31 0.59
N ASP A 394 -22.28 32.30 1.12
CA ASP A 394 -23.04 33.27 0.34
C ASP A 394 -22.58 34.70 0.71
N PRO A 395 -21.73 35.33 -0.12
CA PRO A 395 -21.18 36.65 0.16
C PRO A 395 -22.21 37.78 0.11
N SER A 396 -23.43 37.53 -0.37
CA SER A 396 -24.51 38.52 -0.40
C SER A 396 -25.23 38.68 0.95
N LYS A 397 -24.97 37.77 1.90
CA LYS A 397 -25.62 37.73 3.21
C LYS A 397 -24.76 38.27 4.35
N GLN A 398 -23.67 38.98 4.04
CA GLN A 398 -22.77 39.59 5.03
C GLN A 398 -23.18 41.00 5.43
#